data_AF-A0A920K5W2-F1
#
_entry.id   AF-A0A920K5W2-F1
#
_cell.length_a   1.000
_cell.length_b   1.000
_cell.length_c   1.000
_cell.angle_alpha   90.00
_cell.angle_beta   90.00
_cell.angle_gamma   90.00
#
_symmetry.space_group_name_H-M   'P 1'
#
loop_
_entity.id
_entity.type
_entity.pdbx_description
1 polymer ?
#
loop_
_entity_poly.entity_id
_entity_poly.type
_entity_poly.pdbx_seq_one_letter_code
_entity_poly.pdbx_strand_id
1 'polypeptide(L)'
;MKKAKKLLTEIKEFSINFLREEQNADLALLDVSFDSFALESSFYTNGLVDEVIETLKKNGKTFLLDKALWLKSTDFGDDKDRVMIKSDGSYTYFVPDVAYHLDKWIRGFKKALNIQGSDHHGTLCRVKAGLQGLNKNISENFPITILHKMVTVKKNGKDVKFSKRSGDYVTLKELIYLSSGTG
;
A
#
# COMPACT_ATOMS: atom_id res chain seq x y z
N MET A 1 14.75 0.26 -31.41
CA MET A 1 13.59 0.10 -30.50
C MET A 1 13.69 -1.14 -29.58
N LYS A 2 13.93 -2.35 -30.09
CA LYS A 2 14.01 -3.59 -29.26
C LYS A 2 15.13 -3.59 -28.21
N LYS A 3 16.32 -3.08 -28.56
CA LYS A 3 17.49 -2.98 -27.64
C LYS A 3 17.25 -2.01 -26.47
N ALA A 4 16.62 -0.87 -26.73
CA ALA A 4 16.28 0.12 -25.69
C ALA A 4 15.23 -0.41 -24.70
N LYS A 5 14.19 -1.11 -25.19
CA LYS A 5 13.18 -1.76 -24.35
C LYS A 5 13.78 -2.87 -23.47
N LYS A 6 14.73 -3.64 -24.03
CA LYS A 6 15.48 -4.65 -23.27
C LYS A 6 16.31 -4.01 -22.16
N LEU A 7 17.10 -2.99 -22.48
CA LEU A 7 17.94 -2.28 -21.51
C LEU A 7 17.11 -1.65 -20.37
N LEU A 8 15.97 -1.04 -20.69
CA LEU A 8 15.08 -0.48 -19.68
C LEU A 8 14.54 -1.55 -18.72
N THR A 9 14.26 -2.75 -19.24
CA THR A 9 13.80 -3.89 -18.43
C THR A 9 14.93 -4.37 -17.52
N GLU A 10 16.13 -4.56 -18.07
CA GLU A 10 17.32 -4.97 -17.32
C GLU A 10 17.67 -3.97 -16.19
N ILE A 11 17.63 -2.66 -16.48
CA ILE A 11 17.85 -1.60 -15.48
C ILE A 11 16.77 -1.65 -14.39
N LYS A 12 15.49 -1.79 -14.76
CA LYS A 12 14.38 -1.84 -13.80
C LYS A 12 14.51 -3.04 -12.86
N GLU A 13 14.81 -4.22 -13.39
CA GLU A 13 15.00 -5.44 -12.61
C GLU A 13 16.19 -5.30 -11.66
N PHE A 14 17.33 -4.79 -12.16
CA PHE A 14 18.49 -4.49 -11.33
C PHE A 14 18.15 -3.53 -10.19
N SER A 15 17.50 -2.39 -10.49
CA SER A 15 17.17 -1.38 -9.48
C SER A 15 16.20 -1.91 -8.42
N ILE A 16 15.19 -2.69 -8.80
CA ILE A 16 14.24 -3.29 -7.85
C ILE A 16 14.95 -4.25 -6.91
N ASN A 17 15.83 -5.11 -7.45
CA ASN A 17 16.56 -6.09 -6.65
C ASN A 17 17.56 -5.38 -5.73
N PHE A 18 18.34 -4.43 -6.26
CA PHE A 18 19.32 -3.66 -5.47
C PHE A 18 18.65 -2.95 -4.28
N LEU A 19 17.57 -2.20 -4.52
CA LEU A 19 16.86 -1.48 -3.46
C LEU A 19 16.21 -2.42 -2.45
N ARG A 20 15.76 -3.60 -2.87
CA ARG A 20 15.19 -4.60 -1.95
C ARG A 20 16.25 -5.24 -1.07
N GLU A 21 17.41 -5.56 -1.62
CA GLU A 21 18.55 -6.05 -0.83
C GLU A 21 18.99 -5.01 0.21
N GLU A 22 19.05 -3.74 -0.18
CA GLU A 22 19.37 -2.63 0.73
C GLU A 22 18.32 -2.51 1.87
N GLN A 23 17.04 -2.53 1.53
CA GLN A 23 15.95 -2.49 2.52
C GLN A 23 15.97 -3.70 3.47
N ASN A 24 16.21 -4.90 2.94
CA ASN A 24 16.29 -6.12 3.75
C ASN A 24 17.48 -6.08 4.71
N ALA A 25 18.63 -5.58 4.26
CA ALA A 25 19.80 -5.41 5.10
C ALA A 25 19.53 -4.42 6.25
N ASP A 26 18.88 -3.29 5.96
CA ASP A 26 18.52 -2.29 6.98
C ASP A 26 17.51 -2.83 8.00
N LEU A 27 16.53 -3.61 7.56
CA LEU A 27 15.55 -4.26 8.44
C LEU A 27 16.17 -5.36 9.31
N ALA A 28 17.14 -6.10 8.76
CA ALA A 28 17.86 -7.13 9.51
C ALA A 28 18.66 -6.56 10.70
N LEU A 29 19.09 -5.29 10.63
CA LEU A 29 19.71 -4.59 11.77
C LEU A 29 18.73 -4.39 12.96
N LEU A 30 17.42 -4.56 12.72
CA LEU A 30 16.36 -4.51 13.73
C LEU A 30 15.76 -5.89 14.02
N ASP A 31 16.41 -6.98 13.60
CA ASP A 31 15.87 -8.34 13.65
C ASP A 31 14.51 -8.50 12.94
N VAL A 32 14.24 -7.68 11.92
CA VAL A 32 13.03 -7.74 11.10
C VAL A 32 13.32 -8.45 9.77
N SER A 33 12.48 -9.43 9.43
CA SER A 33 12.49 -10.11 8.13
C SER A 33 11.07 -10.32 7.61
N PHE A 34 10.93 -10.51 6.30
CA PHE A 34 9.65 -10.75 5.63
C PHE A 34 9.67 -12.09 4.91
N ASP A 35 8.67 -12.94 5.17
CA ASP A 35 8.52 -14.24 4.49
C ASP A 35 8.05 -14.08 3.03
N SER A 36 7.37 -12.99 2.71
CA SER A 36 6.73 -12.78 1.41
C SER A 36 6.63 -11.31 1.06
N PHE A 37 6.91 -11.01 -0.21
CA PHE A 37 6.72 -9.68 -0.79
C PHE A 37 5.62 -9.75 -1.87
N ALA A 38 4.62 -8.89 -1.77
CA ALA A 38 3.59 -8.74 -2.79
C ALA A 38 3.99 -7.66 -3.80
N LEU A 39 3.92 -7.98 -5.09
CA LEU A 39 4.11 -7.00 -6.17
C LEU A 39 2.75 -6.50 -6.63
N GLU A 40 2.48 -5.20 -6.51
CA GLU A 40 1.20 -4.62 -6.97
C GLU A 40 0.93 -4.95 -8.45
N SER A 41 1.97 -4.92 -9.29
CA SER A 41 1.88 -5.30 -10.70
C SER A 41 1.29 -6.69 -10.92
N SER A 42 1.49 -7.62 -9.98
CA SER A 42 0.95 -8.98 -10.08
C SER A 42 -0.58 -9.00 -10.07
N PHE A 43 -1.23 -8.09 -9.32
CA PHE A 43 -2.69 -8.02 -9.21
C PHE A 43 -3.39 -7.48 -10.46
N TYR A 44 -2.66 -6.73 -11.28
CA TYR A 44 -3.13 -6.36 -12.62
C TYR A 44 -2.91 -7.51 -13.61
N THR A 45 -1.71 -8.10 -13.61
CA THR A 45 -1.38 -9.16 -14.58
C THR A 45 -2.20 -10.44 -14.39
N ASN A 46 -2.63 -10.74 -13.16
CA ASN A 46 -3.45 -11.92 -12.86
C ASN A 46 -4.96 -11.62 -12.93
N GLY A 47 -5.37 -10.41 -13.30
CA GLY A 47 -6.78 -10.01 -13.46
C GLY A 47 -7.55 -9.75 -12.16
N LEU A 48 -6.90 -9.80 -10.98
CA LEU A 48 -7.60 -9.65 -9.70
C LEU A 48 -8.21 -8.25 -9.51
N VAL A 49 -7.53 -7.20 -10.02
CA VAL A 49 -8.07 -5.83 -10.03
C VAL A 49 -9.37 -5.76 -10.84
N ASP A 50 -9.40 -6.37 -12.02
CA ASP A 50 -10.58 -6.40 -12.88
C ASP A 50 -11.71 -7.23 -12.24
N GLU A 51 -11.39 -8.36 -11.60
CA GLU A 51 -12.36 -9.16 -10.84
C GLU A 51 -13.04 -8.33 -9.74
N VAL A 52 -12.25 -7.55 -8.98
CA VAL A 52 -12.77 -6.68 -7.92
C VAL A 52 -13.77 -5.67 -8.50
N ILE A 53 -13.41 -5.01 -9.60
CA ILE A 53 -14.26 -4.00 -10.24
C ILE A 53 -15.56 -4.61 -10.73
N GLU A 54 -15.49 -5.70 -11.50
CA GLU A 54 -16.68 -6.34 -12.07
C GLU A 54 -17.58 -6.94 -10.99
N THR A 55 -17.00 -7.48 -9.92
CA THR A 55 -17.77 -7.97 -8.76
C THR A 55 -18.52 -6.82 -8.08
N LEU A 56 -17.86 -5.68 -7.84
CA LEU A 56 -18.49 -4.51 -7.22
C LEU A 56 -19.61 -3.92 -8.08
N LYS A 57 -19.42 -3.88 -9.41
CA LYS A 57 -20.47 -3.50 -10.37
C LYS A 57 -21.66 -4.45 -10.30
N LYS A 58 -21.40 -5.76 -10.39
CA LYS A 58 -22.43 -6.80 -10.34
C LYS A 58 -23.24 -6.77 -9.04
N ASN A 59 -22.59 -6.45 -7.93
CA ASN A 59 -23.24 -6.32 -6.63
C ASN A 59 -23.98 -4.98 -6.43
N GLY A 60 -24.04 -4.11 -7.45
CA GLY A 60 -24.73 -2.82 -7.37
C GLY A 60 -24.07 -1.80 -6.45
N LYS A 61 -22.79 -2.01 -6.11
CA LYS A 61 -22.00 -1.17 -5.18
C LYS A 61 -21.28 -0.02 -5.86
N THR A 62 -21.45 0.14 -7.17
CA THR A 62 -20.85 1.22 -7.93
C THR A 62 -21.90 2.10 -8.61
N PHE A 63 -21.51 3.31 -9.02
CA PHE A 63 -22.29 4.18 -9.89
C PHE A 63 -21.37 4.98 -10.81
N LEU A 64 -21.94 5.52 -11.89
CA LEU A 64 -21.24 6.42 -12.81
C LEU A 64 -21.59 7.86 -12.49
N LEU A 65 -20.58 8.71 -12.39
CA LEU A 65 -20.72 10.16 -12.22
C LEU A 65 -19.52 10.84 -12.88
N ASP A 66 -19.76 11.88 -13.69
CA ASP A 66 -18.73 12.64 -14.40
C ASP A 66 -17.75 11.79 -15.22
N LYS A 67 -18.28 10.77 -15.91
CA LYS A 67 -17.51 9.77 -16.68
C LYS A 67 -16.53 8.93 -15.84
N ALA A 68 -16.58 9.04 -14.52
CA ALA A 68 -15.82 8.22 -13.59
C ALA A 68 -16.71 7.12 -13.00
N LEU A 69 -16.09 6.00 -12.64
CA LEU A 69 -16.73 4.94 -11.86
C LEU A 69 -16.44 5.16 -10.39
N TRP A 70 -17.50 5.20 -9.58
CA TRP A 70 -17.44 5.44 -8.15
C TRP A 70 -17.90 4.20 -7.37
N LEU A 71 -17.27 3.96 -6.23
CA LEU A 71 -17.73 3.04 -5.19
C LEU A 71 -18.67 3.81 -4.26
N LYS A 72 -19.84 3.23 -3.96
CA LYS A 72 -20.77 3.67 -2.91
C LYS A 72 -20.19 3.38 -1.52
N SER A 73 -19.02 3.94 -1.19
CA SER A 73 -18.33 3.66 0.06
C SER A 73 -19.04 4.28 1.27
N THR A 74 -19.89 5.29 1.06
CA THR A 74 -20.76 5.85 2.10
C THR A 74 -21.76 4.82 2.65
N ASP A 75 -22.21 3.85 1.84
CA ASP A 75 -23.03 2.71 2.29
C ASP A 75 -22.32 1.85 3.37
N PHE A 76 -21.01 2.01 3.51
CA PHE A 76 -20.15 1.27 4.44
C PHE A 76 -19.51 2.17 5.51
N GLY A 77 -20.00 3.40 5.68
CA GLY A 77 -19.53 4.33 6.71
C GLY A 77 -18.28 5.15 6.35
N ASP A 78 -17.94 5.26 5.07
CA ASP A 78 -16.92 6.22 4.59
C ASP A 78 -17.47 7.65 4.58
N ASP A 79 -16.58 8.66 4.64
CA ASP A 79 -16.99 10.08 4.67
C ASP A 79 -17.58 10.57 3.35
N LYS A 80 -17.15 9.96 2.24
CA LYS A 80 -17.64 10.21 0.89
C LYS A 80 -17.35 9.01 -0.01
N ASP A 81 -18.11 8.93 -1.09
CA ASP A 81 -17.90 7.94 -2.14
C ASP A 81 -16.51 8.10 -2.78
N ARG A 82 -15.93 6.99 -3.23
CA ARG A 82 -14.55 6.96 -3.77
C ARG A 82 -14.55 6.63 -5.25
N VAL A 83 -13.85 7.46 -6.03
CA VAL A 83 -13.55 7.18 -7.44
C VAL A 83 -12.70 5.93 -7.54
N MET A 84 -13.17 4.91 -8.26
CA MET A 84 -12.44 3.68 -8.60
C MET A 84 -11.69 3.83 -9.93
N ILE A 85 -12.39 4.36 -10.94
CA ILE A 85 -11.86 4.60 -12.29
C ILE A 85 -12.12 6.06 -12.60
N LYS A 86 -11.07 6.81 -12.89
CA LYS A 86 -11.16 8.23 -13.24
C LYS A 86 -11.79 8.40 -14.63
N SER A 87 -12.15 9.64 -14.96
CA SER A 87 -12.70 10.00 -16.27
C SER A 87 -11.75 9.75 -17.44
N ASP A 88 -10.44 9.65 -17.18
CA ASP A 88 -9.41 9.29 -18.17
C ASP A 88 -9.22 7.76 -18.32
N GLY A 89 -10.00 6.95 -17.60
CA GLY A 89 -9.90 5.49 -17.59
C GLY A 89 -8.83 4.92 -16.66
N SER A 90 -8.03 5.75 -16.00
CA SER A 90 -7.01 5.27 -15.05
C SER A 90 -7.62 4.84 -13.72
N TYR A 91 -7.08 3.77 -13.14
CA TYR A 91 -7.47 3.28 -11.83
C TYR A 91 -6.97 4.20 -10.71
N THR A 92 -7.72 4.26 -9.61
CA THR A 92 -7.25 4.87 -8.36
C THR A 92 -6.57 3.85 -7.47
N TYR A 93 -5.66 4.33 -6.63
CA TYR A 93 -4.77 3.50 -5.81
C TYR A 93 -5.47 2.57 -4.83
N PHE A 94 -6.75 2.77 -4.51
CA PHE A 94 -7.42 1.93 -3.51
C PHE A 94 -7.96 0.60 -4.08
N VAL A 95 -8.18 0.49 -5.39
CA VAL A 95 -8.66 -0.76 -6.00
C VAL A 95 -7.60 -1.87 -5.89
N PRO A 96 -6.30 -1.61 -6.17
CA PRO A 96 -5.23 -2.55 -5.87
C PRO A 96 -5.15 -2.98 -4.40
N ASP A 97 -5.42 -2.06 -3.45
CA ASP A 97 -5.45 -2.43 -2.03
C ASP A 97 -6.58 -3.42 -1.72
N VAL A 98 -7.76 -3.25 -2.31
CA VAL A 98 -8.87 -4.20 -2.19
C VAL A 98 -8.48 -5.55 -2.80
N ALA A 99 -7.85 -5.54 -3.97
CA ALA A 99 -7.35 -6.76 -4.62
C ALA A 99 -6.30 -7.48 -3.75
N TYR A 100 -5.36 -6.74 -3.15
CA TYR A 100 -4.35 -7.31 -2.25
C TYR A 100 -4.96 -7.96 -1.02
N HIS A 101 -5.98 -7.34 -0.41
CA HIS A 101 -6.67 -7.93 0.73
C HIS A 101 -7.55 -9.11 0.33
N LEU A 102 -8.19 -9.06 -0.84
CA LEU A 102 -8.92 -10.19 -1.40
C LEU A 102 -7.98 -11.39 -1.66
N ASP A 103 -6.78 -11.16 -2.21
CA ASP A 103 -5.77 -12.20 -2.41
C ASP A 103 -5.41 -12.90 -1.08
N LYS A 104 -5.13 -12.14 -0.02
CA LYS A 104 -4.90 -12.72 1.32
C LYS A 104 -6.08 -13.57 1.79
N TRP A 105 -7.30 -13.09 1.58
CA TRP A 105 -8.50 -13.82 1.99
C TRP A 105 -8.67 -15.14 1.24
N ILE A 106 -8.42 -15.13 -0.07
CA ILE A 106 -8.49 -16.31 -0.97
C ILE A 106 -7.40 -17.32 -0.60
N ARG A 107 -6.20 -16.86 -0.22
CA ARG A 107 -5.12 -17.71 0.32
C ARG A 107 -5.44 -18.33 1.69
N GLY A 108 -6.59 -18.02 2.29
CA GLY A 108 -7.08 -18.64 3.52
C GLY A 108 -6.81 -17.83 4.80
N PHE A 109 -6.16 -16.66 4.71
CA PHE A 109 -5.90 -15.82 5.88
C PHE A 109 -7.20 -15.17 6.36
N LYS A 110 -7.61 -15.48 7.60
CA LYS A 110 -8.80 -14.90 8.24
C LYS A 110 -8.50 -13.76 9.20
N LYS A 111 -7.22 -13.46 9.40
CA LYS A 111 -6.72 -12.30 10.14
C LYS A 111 -5.67 -11.61 9.28
N ALA A 112 -5.73 -10.29 9.23
CA ALA A 112 -4.71 -9.44 8.62
C ALA A 112 -4.54 -8.19 9.48
N LEU A 113 -3.29 -7.85 9.78
CA LEU A 113 -2.91 -6.64 10.51
C LEU A 113 -2.19 -5.71 9.53
N ASN A 114 -2.71 -4.50 9.39
CA ASN A 114 -2.06 -3.41 8.66
C ASN A 114 -1.39 -2.49 9.67
N ILE A 115 -0.08 -2.25 9.51
CA ILE A 115 0.66 -1.28 10.31
C ILE A 115 0.85 -0.04 9.44
N GLN A 116 0.27 1.10 9.83
CA GLN A 116 0.27 2.32 9.02
C GLN A 116 0.51 3.57 9.88
N GLY A 117 1.02 4.63 9.28
CA GLY A 117 1.12 5.94 9.93
C GLY A 117 -0.27 6.55 10.16
N SER A 118 -0.44 7.32 11.24
CA SER A 118 -1.72 7.96 11.60
C SER A 118 -2.27 8.91 10.54
N ASP A 119 -1.43 9.38 9.62
CA ASP A 119 -1.78 10.17 8.44
C ASP A 119 -2.55 9.38 7.37
N HIS A 120 -2.66 8.06 7.50
CA HIS A 120 -3.35 7.17 6.54
C HIS A 120 -4.79 6.78 6.95
N HIS A 121 -5.41 7.50 7.90
CA HIS A 121 -6.72 7.13 8.46
C HIS A 121 -7.81 6.92 7.40
N GLY A 122 -7.85 7.78 6.36
CA GLY A 122 -8.84 7.69 5.28
C GLY A 122 -8.66 6.51 4.32
N THR A 123 -7.56 5.76 4.40
CA THR A 123 -7.32 4.56 3.57
C THR A 123 -8.06 3.34 4.13
N LEU A 124 -8.37 3.32 5.43
CA LEU A 124 -9.03 2.18 6.05
C LEU A 124 -10.46 1.98 5.56
N CYS A 125 -11.28 3.05 5.57
CA CYS A 125 -12.70 2.96 5.24
C CYS A 125 -12.94 2.51 3.80
N ARG A 126 -12.17 3.02 2.84
CA ARG A 126 -12.30 2.66 1.42
C ARG A 126 -11.97 1.19 1.13
N VAL A 127 -10.94 0.65 1.79
CA VAL A 127 -10.56 -0.76 1.63
C VAL A 127 -11.62 -1.67 2.24
N LYS A 128 -12.12 -1.32 3.44
CA LYS A 128 -13.22 -2.04 4.07
C LYS A 128 -14.48 -2.02 3.20
N ALA A 129 -14.87 -0.85 2.71
CA ALA A 129 -16.03 -0.69 1.81
C ALA A 129 -15.88 -1.57 0.55
N GLY A 130 -14.70 -1.57 -0.07
CA GLY A 130 -14.39 -2.43 -1.20
C GLY A 130 -14.55 -3.91 -0.84
N LEU A 131 -13.94 -4.38 0.25
CA LEU A 131 -14.01 -5.78 0.68
C LEU A 131 -15.42 -6.24 1.03
N GLN A 132 -16.18 -5.42 1.77
CA GLN A 132 -17.56 -5.73 2.12
C GLN A 132 -18.47 -5.72 0.88
N GLY A 133 -18.24 -4.77 -0.04
CA GLY A 133 -18.96 -4.70 -1.31
C GLY A 133 -18.77 -5.92 -2.22
N LEU A 134 -17.73 -6.73 -2.02
CA LEU A 134 -17.52 -7.98 -2.78
C LEU A 134 -18.54 -9.07 -2.41
N ASN A 135 -19.24 -8.98 -1.27
CA ASN A 135 -20.17 -10.00 -0.77
C ASN A 135 -19.55 -11.42 -0.70
N LYS A 136 -18.26 -11.53 -0.36
CA LYS A 136 -17.51 -12.81 -0.26
C LYS A 136 -17.40 -13.36 1.17
N ASN A 137 -18.33 -12.99 2.06
CA ASN A 137 -18.31 -13.33 3.50
C ASN A 137 -16.99 -12.97 4.21
N ILE A 138 -16.38 -11.85 3.81
CA ILE A 138 -15.15 -11.32 4.43
C ILE A 138 -15.54 -10.62 5.73
N SER A 139 -14.88 -10.95 6.84
CA SER A 139 -15.16 -10.31 8.14
C SER A 139 -14.99 -8.78 8.05
N GLU A 140 -15.88 -8.01 8.69
CA GLU A 140 -15.77 -6.54 8.81
C GLU A 140 -14.49 -6.08 9.54
N ASN A 141 -13.91 -6.97 10.34
CA ASN A 141 -12.64 -6.75 11.03
C ASN A 141 -11.42 -7.06 10.15
N PHE A 142 -11.60 -7.46 8.88
CA PHE A 142 -10.51 -7.77 7.97
C PHE A 142 -10.33 -6.66 6.93
N PRO A 143 -9.16 -5.99 6.86
CA PRO A 143 -8.03 -6.03 7.81
C PRO A 143 -8.29 -5.19 9.08
N ILE A 144 -7.57 -5.53 10.16
CA ILE A 144 -7.42 -4.67 11.33
C ILE A 144 -6.24 -3.73 11.06
N THR A 145 -6.41 -2.43 11.30
CA THR A 145 -5.31 -1.45 11.14
C THR A 145 -4.83 -0.96 12.50
N ILE A 146 -3.52 -1.03 12.71
CA ILE A 146 -2.81 -0.43 13.82
C ILE A 146 -2.13 0.84 13.31
N LEU A 147 -2.48 1.98 13.90
CA LEU A 147 -1.92 3.28 13.53
C LEU A 147 -0.80 3.66 14.48
N HIS A 148 0.37 3.97 13.94
CA HIS A 148 1.49 4.53 14.69
C HIS A 148 1.66 6.03 14.41
N LYS A 149 2.16 6.77 15.40
CA LYS A 149 2.47 8.19 15.25
C LYS A 149 3.83 8.37 14.59
N MET A 150 4.03 9.54 13.99
CA MET A 150 5.35 9.99 13.58
C MET A 150 6.25 10.20 14.80
N VAL A 151 7.52 9.78 14.69
CA VAL A 151 8.52 9.95 15.74
C VAL A 151 9.40 11.17 15.45
N THR A 152 9.78 11.90 16.50
CA THR A 152 10.75 13.01 16.41
C THR A 152 12.11 12.53 16.89
N VAL A 153 13.13 12.65 16.04
CA VAL A 153 14.52 12.35 16.41
C VAL A 153 15.18 13.60 16.97
N LYS A 154 15.85 13.46 18.11
CA LYS A 154 16.63 14.53 18.74
C LYS A 154 18.11 14.16 18.79
N LYS A 155 18.98 15.13 18.49
CA LYS A 155 20.44 15.03 18.68
C LYS A 155 20.90 16.19 19.54
N ASN A 156 21.61 15.92 20.64
CA ASN A 156 22.06 16.93 21.61
C ASN A 156 20.93 17.87 22.08
N GLY A 157 19.74 17.30 22.35
CA GLY A 157 18.57 18.04 22.80
C GLY A 157 17.83 18.88 21.75
N LYS A 158 18.33 18.93 20.49
CA LYS A 158 17.69 19.64 19.38
C LYS A 158 17.03 18.68 18.41
N ASP A 159 15.89 19.08 17.88
CA ASP A 159 15.19 18.33 16.84
C ASP A 159 16.04 18.26 15.57
N VAL A 160 16.19 17.06 15.03
CA VAL A 160 16.82 16.85 13.74
C VAL A 160 15.77 17.12 12.66
N LYS A 161 15.97 18.16 11.85
CA LYS A 161 15.10 18.46 10.71
C LYS A 161 15.47 17.56 9.54
N PHE A 162 14.56 16.69 9.12
CA PHE A 162 14.70 15.91 7.90
C PHE A 162 14.25 16.75 6.70
N SER A 163 15.13 16.95 5.73
CA SER A 163 14.85 17.70 4.51
C SER A 163 15.22 16.85 3.29
N LYS A 164 14.19 16.35 2.59
CA LYS A 164 14.36 15.61 1.32
C LYS A 164 14.99 16.45 0.20
N ARG A 165 14.93 17.79 0.29
CA ARG A 165 15.39 18.71 -0.76
C ARG A 165 16.83 19.19 -0.58
N SER A 166 17.35 19.22 0.65
CA SER A 166 18.74 19.59 0.92
C SER A 166 19.68 18.39 0.94
N GLY A 167 19.15 17.17 0.88
CA GLY A 167 19.94 15.94 1.04
C GLY A 167 20.16 15.55 2.50
N ASP A 168 19.68 16.35 3.46
CA ASP A 168 19.79 16.08 4.89
C ASP A 168 18.63 15.15 5.34
N TYR A 169 18.76 13.86 5.08
CA TYR A 169 17.92 12.83 5.69
C TYR A 169 18.78 11.88 6.51
N VAL A 170 18.22 11.35 7.59
CA VAL A 170 18.86 10.27 8.35
C VAL A 170 18.22 8.97 7.88
N THR A 171 19.03 8.05 7.37
CA THR A 171 18.62 6.70 7.01
C THR A 171 18.30 5.89 8.27
N LEU A 172 17.53 4.81 8.11
CA LEU A 172 17.28 3.89 9.22
C LEU A 172 18.59 3.35 9.80
N LYS A 173 19.53 2.97 8.92
CA LYS A 173 20.87 2.52 9.27
C LYS A 173 21.65 3.53 10.11
N GLU A 174 21.67 4.80 9.71
CA GLU A 174 22.32 5.87 10.49
C GLU A 174 21.65 6.06 11.85
N LEU A 175 20.32 5.97 11.93
CA LEU A 175 19.61 6.07 13.20
C LEU A 175 20.00 4.93 14.16
N ILE A 176 20.08 3.70 13.65
CA ILE A 176 20.52 2.53 14.42
C ILE A 176 21.94 2.76 14.93
N TYR A 177 22.86 3.16 14.05
CA TYR A 177 24.26 3.42 14.41
C TYR A 177 24.40 4.55 15.45
N LEU A 178 23.63 5.64 15.33
CA LEU A 178 23.63 6.73 16.30
C LEU A 178 23.08 6.28 17.67
N SER A 179 22.17 5.31 17.68
CA SER A 179 21.53 4.81 18.90
C SER A 179 22.33 3.71 19.62
N SER A 180 23.23 3.00 18.92
CA SER A 180 24.03 1.91 19.49
C SER A 180 25.19 2.37 20.39
N GLY A 181 25.40 3.69 20.56
CA GLY A 181 26.45 4.23 21.42
C GLY A 181 27.88 3.96 20.92
N THR A 182 28.03 3.52 19.67
CA THR A 182 29.31 3.21 19.02
C THR A 182 29.93 4.42 18.32
N GLY A 183 29.59 5.64 18.76
CA GLY A 183 30.05 6.91 18.19
C GLY A 183 30.84 7.75 19.18
#